data_AF-A0A6I6JKV0-F1
#
_entry.id   AF-A0A6I6JKV0-F1
#
_cell.length_a   1.000
_cell.length_b   1.000
_cell.length_c   1.000
_cell.angle_alpha   90.00
_cell.angle_beta   90.00
_cell.angle_gamma   90.00
#
_symmetry.space_group_name_H-M   'P 1'
#
loop_
_entity.id
_entity.type
_entity.pdbx_description
1 polymer ?
#
loop_
_entity_poly.entity_id
_entity_poly.type
_entity_poly.pdbx_seq_one_letter_code
_entity_poly.pdbx_strand_id
1 'polypeptide(L)'
;MGGTEADNEPVRMCVVCRKRFPKRELTRYVCPESLRELTENGPVPDPEQKRPGRGYYVCVQAECRERFPKMIIGLMKKRKGD
;
A
#
# COMPACT_ATOMS: atom_id res chain seq x y z
N MET A 1 7.80 34.97 16.58
CA MET A 1 8.62 33.75 16.53
C MET A 1 7.69 32.59 16.18
N GLY A 2 7.56 32.26 14.90
CA GLY A 2 6.68 31.17 14.44
C GLY A 2 7.47 29.86 14.42
N GLY A 3 7.09 28.90 15.25
CA GLY A 3 7.71 27.58 15.26
C GLY A 3 7.48 26.89 13.92
N THR A 4 8.57 26.58 13.23
CA THR A 4 8.55 25.68 12.07
C THR A 4 8.23 24.27 12.55
N GLU A 5 7.04 23.79 12.25
CA GLU A 5 6.60 22.40 12.45
C GLU A 5 7.44 21.48 11.54
N ALA A 6 8.65 21.14 11.98
CA ALA A 6 9.53 20.21 11.30
C ALA A 6 8.94 18.79 11.34
N ASP A 7 8.42 18.36 10.19
CA ASP A 7 8.89 17.17 9.47
C ASP A 7 8.93 15.82 10.22
N ASN A 8 7.98 15.53 11.10
CA ASN A 8 7.73 14.15 11.55
C ASN A 8 6.78 13.41 10.60
N GLU A 9 6.98 13.55 9.29
CA GLU A 9 6.20 12.78 8.32
C GLU A 9 6.52 11.29 8.49
N PRO A 10 5.52 10.43 8.77
CA PRO A 10 5.77 9.00 8.94
C PRO A 10 6.38 8.41 7.67
N VAL A 11 7.53 7.77 7.79
CA VAL A 11 8.14 7.05 6.67
C VAL A 11 7.58 5.63 6.65
N ARG A 12 7.16 5.16 5.47
CA ARG A 12 6.68 3.80 5.25
C ARG A 12 7.46 3.13 4.12
N MET A 13 7.41 1.81 4.09
CA MET A 13 8.09 1.01 3.08
C MET A 13 7.12 0.70 1.94
N CYS A 14 7.54 0.95 0.70
CA CYS A 14 6.84 0.45 -0.47
C CYS A 14 6.92 -1.08 -0.48
N VAL A 15 5.77 -1.76 -0.56
CA VAL A 15 5.74 -3.22 -0.51
C VAL A 15 6.35 -3.88 -1.75
N VAL A 16 6.48 -3.13 -2.86
CA VAL A 16 7.01 -3.62 -4.14
C VAL A 16 8.53 -3.49 -4.20
N CYS A 17 9.05 -2.26 -4.18
CA CYS A 17 10.49 -2.02 -4.29
C CYS A 17 11.23 -2.07 -2.94
N ARG A 18 10.52 -2.20 -1.82
CA ARG A 18 11.06 -2.28 -0.46
C ARG A 18 11.89 -1.07 -0.03
N LYS A 19 11.81 0.04 -0.77
CA LYS A 19 12.40 1.34 -0.42
C LYS A 19 11.48 2.11 0.53
N ARG A 20 12.07 3.02 1.31
CA ARG A 20 11.37 3.87 2.28
C ARG A 20 10.99 5.19 1.61
N PHE A 21 9.75 5.63 1.81
CA PHE A 21 9.24 6.90 1.29
C PHE A 21 8.40 7.60 2.36
N PRO A 22 8.30 8.94 2.31
CA PRO A 22 7.38 9.68 3.16
C PRO A 22 5.92 9.26 2.90
N LYS A 23 5.07 9.24 3.94
CA LYS A 23 3.69 8.75 3.85
C LYS A 23 2.87 9.47 2.77
N ARG A 24 3.04 10.78 2.56
CA ARG A 24 2.34 11.53 1.50
C ARG A 24 2.68 11.07 0.08
N GLU A 25 3.85 10.48 -0.12
CA GLU A 25 4.29 9.96 -1.42
C GLU A 25 3.87 8.50 -1.66
N LEU A 26 3.16 7.90 -0.71
CA LEU A 26 2.71 6.52 -0.79
C LEU A 26 1.20 6.47 -0.96
N THR A 27 0.76 5.74 -1.99
CA THR A 27 -0.64 5.38 -2.15
C THR A 27 -0.93 4.16 -1.30
N ARG A 28 -1.91 4.25 -0.39
CA ARG A 28 -2.43 3.11 0.37
C ARG A 28 -3.43 2.36 -0.51
N TYR A 29 -3.31 1.05 -0.54
CA TYR A 29 -4.27 0.14 -1.14
C TYR A 29 -4.82 -0.81 -0.08
N VAL A 30 -6.12 -1.05 -0.09
CA VAL A 30 -6.77 -2.04 0.76
C VAL A 30 -7.12 -3.25 -0.09
N CYS A 31 -6.82 -4.43 0.45
CA CYS A 31 -7.20 -5.67 -0.21
C CYS A 31 -8.53 -6.17 0.36
N PRO A 32 -9.43 -6.68 -0.50
CA PRO A 32 -10.62 -7.36 -0.06
C PRO A 32 -10.27 -8.63 0.73
N GLU A 33 -11.23 -9.21 1.45
CA GLU A 33 -10.96 -10.36 2.31
C GLU A 33 -10.70 -11.65 1.53
N SER A 34 -11.31 -11.78 0.34
CA SER A 34 -11.20 -12.97 -0.48
C SER A 34 -10.18 -12.82 -1.61
N LEU A 35 -9.44 -13.90 -1.88
CA LEU A 35 -8.50 -13.95 -3.01
C LEU A 35 -9.24 -13.86 -4.35
N ARG A 36 -10.48 -14.35 -4.43
CA ARG A 36 -11.32 -14.29 -5.62
C ARG A 36 -11.61 -12.84 -5.98
N GLU A 37 -12.10 -12.06 -5.03
CA GLU A 37 -12.41 -10.65 -5.21
C GLU A 37 -11.16 -9.82 -5.53
N LEU A 38 -10.02 -10.13 -4.89
CA LEU A 38 -8.75 -9.49 -5.25
C LEU A 38 -8.34 -9.81 -6.70
N THR A 39 -8.64 -11.01 -7.20
CA THR A 39 -8.27 -11.43 -8.56
C THR A 39 -9.19 -10.81 -9.61
N GLU A 40 -10.48 -10.70 -9.30
CA GLU A 40 -11.49 -10.13 -10.20
C GLU A 40 -11.43 -8.59 -10.23
N ASN A 41 -11.33 -7.93 -9.07
CA ASN A 41 -11.43 -6.47 -8.94
C ASN A 41 -10.10 -5.77 -8.66
N GLY A 42 -9.05 -6.52 -8.30
CA GLY A 42 -7.77 -5.94 -7.90
C GLY A 42 -7.79 -5.30 -6.51
N PRO A 43 -6.64 -4.78 -6.05
CA PRO A 43 -6.56 -4.04 -4.80
C PRO A 43 -7.20 -2.65 -4.95
N VAL A 44 -7.96 -2.22 -3.95
CA VAL A 44 -8.72 -0.97 -4.01
C VAL A 44 -7.85 0.19 -3.48
N PRO A 45 -7.65 1.28 -4.24
CA PRO A 45 -6.92 2.45 -3.74
C PRO A 45 -7.71 3.13 -2.62
N ASP A 46 -7.02 3.50 -1.55
CA ASP A 46 -7.56 4.24 -0.40
C ASP A 46 -6.72 5.50 -0.15
N PRO A 47 -6.87 6.53 -1.00
CA PRO A 47 -6.10 7.76 -0.88
C PRO A 47 -6.37 8.50 0.44
N GLU A 48 -7.58 8.37 0.99
CA GLU A 48 -7.95 8.96 2.28
C GLU A 48 -7.42 8.19 3.50
N GLN A 49 -6.95 6.96 3.31
CA GLN A 49 -6.41 6.09 4.36
C GLN A 49 -7.40 5.77 5.49
N LYS A 50 -8.70 5.76 5.19
CA LYS A 50 -9.79 5.55 6.16
C LYS A 50 -10.44 4.17 6.04
N ARG A 51 -10.16 3.42 4.98
CA ARG A 51 -10.87 2.15 4.72
C ARG A 51 -10.43 1.05 5.70
N PRO A 52 -11.36 0.29 6.27
CA PRO A 52 -11.05 -0.84 7.13
C PRO A 52 -10.33 -1.94 6.34
N GLY A 53 -9.52 -2.75 7.02
CA GLY A 53 -8.78 -3.85 6.42
C GLY A 53 -7.27 -3.62 6.30
N ARG A 54 -6.58 -4.63 5.74
CA ARG A 54 -5.11 -4.62 5.62
C ARG A 54 -4.67 -3.66 4.51
N GLY A 55 -3.96 -2.61 4.91
CA GLY A 55 -3.39 -1.62 4.00
C GLY A 55 -2.00 -2.00 3.51
N TYR A 56 -1.72 -1.74 2.24
CA TYR A 56 -0.43 -1.89 1.59
C TYR A 56 -0.01 -0.56 0.99
N TYR A 57 1.23 -0.15 1.20
CA TYR A 57 1.76 1.12 0.71
C TYR A 57 2.60 0.89 -0.54
N VAL A 58 2.31 1.66 -1.60
CA VAL A 58 3.02 1.59 -2.88
C VAL A 58 3.46 3.01 -3.27
N CYS A 59 4.70 3.16 -3.71
CA CYS A 59 5.22 4.47 -4.15
C CYS A 59 4.63 4.92 -5.47
N VAL A 60 4.87 6.18 -5.82
CA VAL A 60 4.39 6.80 -7.06
C VAL A 60 5.01 6.23 -8.34
N GLN A 61 6.06 5.41 -8.23
CA GLN A 61 6.74 4.83 -9.38
C GLN A 61 5.78 3.93 -10.18
N ALA A 62 5.66 4.21 -11.49
CA ALA A 62 4.80 3.46 -12.41
C ALA A 62 5.07 1.95 -12.34
N GLU A 63 6.35 1.55 -12.36
CA GLU A 63 6.75 0.14 -12.26
C GLU A 63 6.19 -0.53 -10.99
N CYS A 64 6.20 0.17 -9.85
CA CYS A 64 5.66 -0.38 -8.61
C CYS A 64 4.13 -0.52 -8.67
N ARG A 65 3.44 0.47 -9.23
CA ARG A 65 1.98 0.46 -9.38
C ARG A 65 1.50 -0.63 -10.34
N GLU A 66 2.22 -0.85 -11.44
CA GLU A 66 1.90 -1.89 -12.42
C GLU A 66 2.18 -3.30 -11.90
N ARG A 67 3.24 -3.48 -11.10
CA ARG A 67 3.60 -4.78 -10.51
C ARG A 67 2.74 -5.14 -9.30
N PHE A 68 2.24 -4.15 -8.57
CA PHE A 68 1.53 -4.36 -7.31
C PHE A 68 0.32 -5.30 -7.41
N PRO A 69 -0.62 -5.16 -8.38
CA PRO A 69 -1.77 -6.06 -8.52
C PRO A 69 -1.40 -7.54 -8.68
N LYS A 70 -0.28 -7.85 -9.34
CA LYS A 70 0.20 -9.23 -9.48
C LYS A 70 0.84 -9.74 -8.20
N MET A 71 1.63 -8.89 -7.54
CA MET A 71 2.36 -9.25 -6.32
C MET A 71 1.42 -9.45 -5.11
N ILE A 72 0.36 -8.66 -5.02
CA ILE A 72 -0.55 -8.68 -3.89
C ILE A 72 -1.34 -9.99 -3.78
N ILE A 73 -1.63 -10.64 -4.90
CA ILE A 73 -2.23 -11.98 -4.96
C ILE A 73 -1.32 -13.00 -4.24
N GLY A 74 -0.01 -12.96 -4.51
CA GLY A 74 0.97 -13.81 -3.84
C GLY A 74 1.09 -13.49 -2.34
N LEU A 75 1.03 -12.21 -1.97
CA LEU A 75 1.06 -11.78 -0.56
C LEU A 75 -0.19 -12.20 0.22
N MET A 76 -1.36 -12.23 -0.43
CA MET A 76 -2.60 -12.73 0.18
C MET A 76 -2.58 -14.25 0.31
N LYS A 77 -2.00 -15.01 -0.63
CA LYS A 77 -1.84 -16.47 -0.48
C LYS A 77 -1.02 -16.81 0.77
N LYS A 78 0.06 -16.06 1.04
CA LYS A 78 0.86 -16.20 2.28
C LYS A 78 0.11 -15.83 3.58
N ARG A 79 -1.09 -15.23 3.50
CA ARG A 79 -1.92 -14.92 4.70
C ARG A 79 -2.51 -16.19 5.32
N LYS A 80 -2.75 -17.22 4.51
CA LYS A 80 -3.24 -18.52 4.98
C LYS A 80 -1.99 -19.32 5.35
N GLY A 81 -1.58 -19.22 6.61
CA GLY A 81 -0.33 -19.82 7.09
C GLY A 81 -0.27 -21.31 6.75
N ASP A 82 0.81 -21.68 6.06
CA ASP A 82 1.62 -22.85 6.39
C ASP A 82 2.72 -22.37 7.35
#